data_AF-A0A6L4WWB5-F1
#
_entry.id   AF-A0A6L4WWB5-F1
#
_cell.length_a   1.000
_cell.length_b   1.000
_cell.length_c   1.000
_cell.angle_alpha   90.00
_cell.angle_beta   90.00
_cell.angle_gamma   90.00
#
_symmetry.space_group_name_H-M   'P 1'
#
loop_
_entity.id
_entity.type
_entity.pdbx_description
1 polymer ?
#
loop_
_entity_poly.entity_id
_entity_poly.type
_entity_poly.pdbx_seq_one_letter_code
_entity_poly.pdbx_strand_id
1 'polypeptide(L)'
;MAKMKEIDKSKLIGFVVTMQKTGKNIHKSLLHFSEKVAKDKNTKRITRDIVSQLERGISLEKALFEAEIITKFQYSILEITPDKKTAFEKILSFGNAKKEADLFYLKMWAKGFAIVAGVFIGIYLLNKGVFIDLVAKVAKGNKKLELSPFVDIVITNNITMLYIGIVFSIIFLLIFAVYVQTYKNNISLHYKLFRYKAIIENTYLISTISELLTTGINLNKSLNLLINSIEPKNLRNNIAEIREAITKNDLEKFETELGRIHIDEISNFILISGFESKSFQESFKDAEISTKVYNKQVGEHYKGLFDFIVFALGGIFLSFAIGYIVMFEVDLSLGAW
;
A
#
# COMPACT_ATOMS: atom_id res chain seq x y z
N MET A 1 -23.62 -5.17 15.89
CA MET A 1 -24.10 -4.97 14.50
C MET A 1 -23.05 -5.47 13.52
N ALA A 2 -23.44 -6.20 12.47
CA ALA A 2 -22.50 -6.67 11.45
C ALA A 2 -22.09 -5.51 10.53
N LYS A 3 -20.79 -5.27 10.38
CA LYS A 3 -20.23 -4.16 9.58
C LYS A 3 -20.06 -4.56 8.11
N MET A 4 -20.24 -3.60 7.20
CA MET A 4 -19.92 -3.78 5.78
C MET A 4 -18.41 -3.94 5.61
N LYS A 5 -17.98 -4.82 4.70
CA LYS A 5 -16.56 -4.99 4.39
C LYS A 5 -16.01 -3.75 3.66
N GLU A 6 -14.76 -3.39 3.91
CA GLU A 6 -14.11 -2.21 3.31
C GLU A 6 -14.12 -2.21 1.77
N ILE A 7 -14.01 -3.38 1.14
CA ILE A 7 -14.12 -3.52 -0.31
C ILE A 7 -15.51 -3.10 -0.80
N ASP A 8 -16.56 -3.48 -0.08
CA ASP A 8 -17.93 -3.20 -0.47
C ASP A 8 -18.32 -1.75 -0.15
N LYS A 9 -17.75 -1.16 0.92
CA LYS A 9 -17.82 0.29 1.17
C LYS A 9 -17.21 1.10 0.02
N SER A 10 -16.00 0.73 -0.44
CA SER A 10 -15.36 1.42 -1.56
C SER A 10 -16.15 1.27 -2.87
N LYS A 11 -16.75 0.10 -3.12
CA LYS A 11 -17.65 -0.08 -4.27
C LYS A 11 -18.89 0.80 -4.17
N LEU A 12 -19.49 0.88 -2.99
CA LEU A 12 -20.67 1.72 -2.77
C LEU A 12 -20.36 3.21 -2.99
N ILE A 13 -19.24 3.71 -2.43
CA ILE A 13 -18.79 5.09 -2.64
C ILE A 13 -18.47 5.34 -4.12
N GLY A 14 -17.74 4.44 -4.77
CA GLY A 14 -17.43 4.55 -6.21
C GLY A 14 -18.70 4.58 -7.06
N PHE A 15 -19.68 3.77 -6.70
CA PHE A 15 -20.98 3.75 -7.35
C PHE A 15 -21.73 5.08 -7.15
N VAL A 16 -21.77 5.63 -5.93
CA VAL A 16 -22.35 6.95 -5.65
C VAL A 16 -21.69 8.04 -6.51
N VAL A 17 -20.36 8.05 -6.60
CA VAL A 17 -19.59 8.99 -7.45
C VAL A 17 -20.00 8.87 -8.91
N THR A 18 -20.08 7.66 -9.47
CA THR A 18 -20.49 7.45 -10.87
C THR A 18 -21.90 7.95 -11.13
N MET A 19 -22.81 7.78 -10.16
CA MET A 19 -24.21 8.21 -10.31
C MET A 19 -24.34 9.72 -10.24
N GLN A 20 -23.59 10.38 -9.36
CA GLN A 20 -23.49 11.85 -9.34
C GLN A 20 -22.87 12.39 -10.63
N LYS A 21 -21.84 11.74 -11.18
CA LYS A 21 -21.24 12.09 -12.49
C LYS A 21 -22.24 12.04 -13.63
N THR A 22 -23.09 11.02 -13.63
CA THR A 22 -24.05 10.76 -14.71
C THR A 22 -25.41 11.45 -14.50
N GLY A 23 -25.56 12.24 -13.42
CA GLY A 23 -26.81 12.91 -13.08
C GLY A 23 -27.96 11.96 -12.72
N LYS A 24 -27.65 10.68 -12.44
CA LYS A 24 -28.67 9.67 -12.11
C LYS A 24 -29.16 9.86 -10.69
N ASN A 25 -30.45 9.62 -10.50
CA ASN A 25 -31.09 9.68 -9.18
C ASN A 25 -30.40 8.73 -8.20
N ILE A 26 -29.87 9.26 -7.10
CA ILE A 26 -29.07 8.53 -6.11
C ILE A 26 -29.90 7.43 -5.43
N HIS A 27 -31.18 7.71 -5.12
CA HIS A 27 -32.07 6.75 -4.46
C HIS A 27 -32.30 5.49 -5.32
N LYS A 28 -32.72 5.66 -6.58
CA LYS A 28 -32.89 4.54 -7.53
C LYS A 28 -31.59 3.77 -7.75
N SER A 29 -30.49 4.50 -7.77
CA SER A 29 -29.17 3.90 -7.94
C SER A 29 -28.77 3.04 -6.73
N LEU A 30 -28.98 3.51 -5.51
CA LEU A 30 -28.68 2.74 -4.29
C LEU A 30 -29.56 1.49 -4.18
N LEU A 31 -30.83 1.58 -4.58
CA LEU A 31 -31.70 0.41 -4.71
C LEU A 31 -31.10 -0.61 -5.70
N HIS A 32 -30.73 -0.15 -6.89
CA HIS A 32 -30.06 -1.00 -7.90
C HIS A 32 -28.78 -1.64 -7.37
N PHE A 33 -27.95 -0.88 -6.63
CA PHE A 33 -26.75 -1.40 -6.00
C PHE A 33 -27.10 -2.55 -5.03
N SER A 34 -28.10 -2.35 -4.17
CA SER A 34 -28.54 -3.38 -3.22
C SER A 34 -29.09 -4.63 -3.90
N GLU A 35 -29.76 -4.49 -5.04
CA GLU A 35 -30.44 -5.60 -5.70
C GLU A 35 -29.53 -6.39 -6.65
N LYS A 36 -28.70 -5.69 -7.41
CA LYS A 36 -27.96 -6.24 -8.55
C LYS A 36 -26.44 -6.27 -8.36
N VAL A 37 -25.88 -5.40 -7.52
CA VAL A 37 -24.42 -5.25 -7.36
C VAL A 37 -23.91 -5.92 -6.08
N ALA A 38 -24.58 -5.67 -4.95
CA ALA A 38 -24.23 -6.25 -3.67
C ALA A 38 -24.44 -7.77 -3.70
N LYS A 39 -23.41 -8.54 -3.32
CA LYS A 39 -23.46 -10.02 -3.33
C LYS A 39 -23.92 -10.58 -1.99
N ASP A 40 -23.47 -10.01 -0.88
CA ASP A 40 -23.74 -10.52 0.47
C ASP A 40 -24.95 -9.86 1.14
N LYS A 41 -25.59 -10.60 2.06
CA LYS A 41 -26.82 -10.15 2.75
C LYS A 41 -26.61 -8.91 3.63
N ASN A 42 -25.42 -8.72 4.21
CA ASN A 42 -25.16 -7.57 5.08
C ASN A 42 -25.05 -6.28 4.28
N THR A 43 -24.29 -6.27 3.18
CA THR A 43 -24.18 -5.13 2.28
C THR A 43 -25.55 -4.74 1.74
N LYS A 44 -26.36 -5.72 1.31
CA LYS A 44 -27.75 -5.48 0.86
C LYS A 44 -28.60 -4.81 1.93
N ARG A 45 -28.54 -5.29 3.17
CA ARG A 45 -29.30 -4.72 4.29
C ARG A 45 -28.87 -3.28 4.55
N ILE A 46 -27.57 -3.04 4.73
CA ILE A 46 -27.03 -1.71 5.05
C ILE A 46 -27.36 -0.71 3.93
N THR A 47 -27.24 -1.09 2.66
CA THR A 47 -27.64 -0.21 1.55
C THR A 47 -29.14 0.10 1.56
N ARG A 48 -30.01 -0.86 1.88
CA ARG A 48 -31.45 -0.60 2.01
C ARG A 48 -31.77 0.29 3.21
N ASP A 49 -31.04 0.13 4.32
CA ASP A 49 -31.19 1.01 5.48
C ASP A 49 -30.85 2.46 5.10
N ILE A 50 -29.78 2.68 4.31
CA ILE A 50 -29.43 3.99 3.75
C ILE A 50 -30.55 4.54 2.85
N VAL A 51 -31.11 3.71 1.96
CA VAL A 51 -32.25 4.09 1.12
C VAL A 51 -33.45 4.54 1.97
N SER A 52 -33.79 3.77 3.02
CA SER A 52 -34.88 4.12 3.93
C SER A 52 -34.63 5.42 4.70
N GLN A 53 -33.38 5.72 5.04
CA GLN A 53 -33.03 7.00 5.65
C GLN A 53 -33.20 8.18 4.68
N LEU A 54 -32.78 8.01 3.42
CA LEU A 54 -33.00 9.02 2.37
C LEU A 54 -34.49 9.29 2.14
N GLU A 55 -35.33 8.25 2.16
CA GLU A 55 -36.80 8.38 2.05
C GLU A 55 -37.42 9.17 3.21
N ARG A 56 -36.78 9.19 4.38
CA ARG A 56 -37.16 10.01 5.53
C ARG A 56 -36.61 11.43 5.47
N GLY A 57 -35.96 11.81 4.38
CA GLY A 57 -35.37 13.14 4.19
C GLY A 57 -34.00 13.32 4.85
N ILE A 58 -33.35 12.25 5.32
CA ILE A 58 -31.96 12.33 5.80
C ILE A 58 -31.04 12.53 4.59
N SER A 59 -30.03 13.40 4.72
CA SER A 59 -29.05 13.62 3.66
C SER A 59 -28.19 12.38 3.42
N LEU A 60 -27.69 12.23 2.19
CA LEU A 60 -26.88 11.07 1.81
C LEU A 60 -25.61 10.95 2.66
N GLU A 61 -24.96 12.07 2.91
CA GLU A 61 -23.76 12.18 3.72
C GLU A 61 -24.01 11.62 5.11
N LYS A 62 -25.12 12.04 5.74
CA LYS A 62 -25.47 11.65 7.09
C LYS A 62 -25.85 10.17 7.14
N ALA A 63 -26.61 9.69 6.15
CA ALA A 63 -26.95 8.29 6.06
C ALA A 63 -25.73 7.38 5.86
N LEU A 64 -24.75 7.81 5.06
CA LEU A 64 -23.49 7.08 4.89
C LEU A 64 -22.63 7.08 6.16
N PHE A 65 -22.65 8.18 6.94
CA PHE A 65 -21.92 8.28 8.20
C PHE A 65 -22.55 7.40 9.29
N GLU A 66 -23.87 7.46 9.47
CA GLU A 66 -24.60 6.63 10.44
C GLU A 66 -24.47 5.13 10.13
N ALA A 67 -24.38 4.77 8.84
CA ALA A 67 -24.12 3.40 8.39
C ALA A 67 -22.63 2.98 8.48
N GLU A 68 -21.76 3.81 9.03
CA GLU A 68 -20.30 3.61 9.12
C GLU A 68 -19.62 3.32 7.76
N ILE A 69 -20.19 3.82 6.66
CA ILE A 69 -19.62 3.69 5.31
C ILE A 69 -18.49 4.69 5.11
N ILE A 70 -18.69 5.90 5.61
CA ILE A 70 -17.70 6.97 5.61
C ILE A 70 -17.26 7.29 7.03
N THR A 71 -16.00 7.66 7.18
CA THR A 71 -15.43 8.12 8.45
C THR A 71 -15.96 9.49 8.83
N LYS A 72 -15.79 9.87 10.11
CA LYS A 72 -16.05 11.23 10.58
C LYS A 72 -15.32 12.28 9.74
N PHE A 73 -14.11 11.95 9.25
CA PHE A 73 -13.36 12.83 8.34
C PHE A 73 -14.14 13.16 7.07
N GLN A 74 -14.53 12.09 6.39
CA GLN A 74 -15.14 12.12 5.07
C GLN A 74 -16.51 12.78 5.18
N TYR A 75 -17.23 12.50 6.27
CA TYR A 75 -18.46 13.19 6.59
C TYR A 75 -18.27 14.70 6.77
N SER A 76 -17.25 15.13 7.53
CA SER A 76 -16.96 16.57 7.69
C SER A 76 -16.56 17.25 6.38
N ILE A 77 -15.77 16.60 5.52
CA ILE A 77 -15.48 17.13 4.17
C ILE A 77 -16.79 17.29 3.39
N LEU A 78 -17.65 16.27 3.41
CA LEU A 78 -18.90 16.29 2.69
C LEU A 78 -19.87 17.35 3.19
N GLU A 79 -20.00 17.58 4.50
CA GLU A 79 -20.88 18.62 5.03
C GLU A 79 -20.44 20.02 4.58
N ILE A 80 -19.13 20.28 4.63
CA ILE A 80 -18.59 21.63 4.45
C ILE A 80 -18.39 21.98 2.97
N THR A 81 -18.21 20.99 2.10
CA THR A 81 -18.05 21.24 0.65
C THR A 81 -19.40 21.51 0.00
N PRO A 82 -19.58 22.65 -0.71
CA PRO A 82 -20.82 22.96 -1.42
C PRO A 82 -21.07 22.00 -2.59
N ASP A 83 -20.02 21.70 -3.36
CA ASP A 83 -20.08 20.74 -4.46
C ASP A 83 -19.88 19.31 -3.95
N LYS A 84 -21.00 18.63 -3.69
CA LYS A 84 -21.01 17.24 -3.21
C LYS A 84 -20.35 16.28 -4.20
N LYS A 85 -20.48 16.51 -5.51
CA LYS A 85 -19.90 15.65 -6.54
C LYS A 85 -18.38 15.65 -6.44
N THR A 86 -17.78 16.84 -6.42
CA THR A 86 -16.34 17.00 -6.25
C THR A 86 -15.86 16.41 -4.92
N ALA A 87 -16.61 16.60 -3.84
CA ALA A 87 -16.28 16.03 -2.52
C ALA A 87 -16.29 14.49 -2.49
N PHE A 88 -17.28 13.84 -3.12
CA PHE A 88 -17.32 12.37 -3.21
C PHE A 88 -16.21 11.81 -4.09
N GLU A 89 -15.88 12.47 -5.21
CA GLU A 89 -14.75 12.10 -6.07
C GLU A 89 -13.43 12.11 -5.30
N LYS A 90 -13.26 13.12 -4.46
CA LYS A 90 -12.09 13.27 -3.58
C LYS A 90 -12.07 12.20 -2.49
N ILE A 91 -13.19 11.93 -1.84
CA ILE A 91 -13.30 10.81 -0.88
C ILE A 91 -12.90 9.47 -1.51
N LEU A 92 -13.26 9.26 -2.77
CA LEU A 92 -12.87 8.07 -3.51
C LEU A 92 -11.39 8.07 -3.87
N SER A 93 -10.83 9.16 -4.38
CA SER A 93 -9.39 9.28 -4.66
C SER A 93 -8.57 9.07 -3.40
N PHE A 94 -9.07 9.58 -2.28
CA PHE A 94 -8.51 9.42 -0.96
C PHE A 94 -8.44 7.94 -0.52
N GLY A 95 -9.52 7.18 -0.68
CA GLY A 95 -9.53 5.75 -0.39
C GLY A 95 -8.64 4.92 -1.30
N ASN A 96 -8.42 5.37 -2.54
CA ASN A 96 -7.65 4.63 -3.54
C ASN A 96 -6.14 4.86 -3.42
N ALA A 97 -5.69 6.11 -3.20
CA ALA A 97 -4.27 6.46 -3.13
C ALA A 97 -3.55 5.77 -1.96
N LYS A 98 -4.17 5.74 -0.77
CA LYS A 98 -3.61 5.04 0.41
C LYS A 98 -3.43 3.54 0.15
N LYS A 99 -4.44 2.92 -0.47
CA LYS A 99 -4.44 1.49 -0.81
C LYS A 99 -3.40 1.16 -1.87
N GLU A 100 -3.12 2.06 -2.80
CA GLU A 100 -2.14 1.84 -3.87
C GLU A 100 -0.73 1.63 -3.30
N ALA A 101 -0.31 2.46 -2.34
CA ALA A 101 0.99 2.32 -1.69
C ALA A 101 1.11 1.03 -0.85
N ASP A 102 0.07 0.66 -0.09
CA ASP A 102 0.06 -0.60 0.67
C ASP A 102 0.09 -1.82 -0.25
N LEU A 103 -0.69 -1.77 -1.33
CA LEU A 103 -0.76 -2.83 -2.33
C LEU A 103 0.57 -2.97 -3.09
N PHE A 104 1.28 -1.87 -3.32
CA PHE A 104 2.61 -1.88 -3.93
C PHE A 104 3.58 -2.71 -3.10
N TYR A 105 3.75 -2.38 -1.81
CA TYR A 105 4.66 -3.08 -0.92
C TYR A 105 4.24 -4.55 -0.70
N LEU A 106 2.94 -4.83 -0.55
CA LEU A 106 2.44 -6.19 -0.40
C LEU A 106 2.75 -7.05 -1.64
N LYS A 107 2.48 -6.52 -2.84
CA LYS A 107 2.79 -7.23 -4.10
C LYS A 107 4.29 -7.48 -4.24
N MET A 108 5.11 -6.52 -3.84
CA MET A 108 6.57 -6.63 -3.89
C MET A 108 7.07 -7.78 -3.03
N TRP A 109 6.70 -7.84 -1.74
CA TRP A 109 7.15 -8.92 -0.87
C TRP A 109 6.54 -10.26 -1.26
N ALA A 110 5.27 -10.30 -1.68
CA ALA A 110 4.65 -11.53 -2.15
C ALA A 110 5.37 -12.12 -3.36
N LYS A 111 5.78 -11.29 -4.32
CA LYS A 111 6.59 -11.72 -5.47
C LYS A 111 7.96 -12.23 -5.05
N GLY A 112 8.67 -11.47 -4.21
CA GLY A 112 10.00 -11.88 -3.71
C GLY A 112 9.95 -13.21 -2.96
N PHE A 113 8.99 -13.36 -2.05
CA PHE A 113 8.73 -14.60 -1.33
C PHE A 113 8.41 -15.76 -2.28
N ALA A 114 7.51 -15.55 -3.26
CA ALA A 114 7.11 -16.60 -4.19
C ALA A 114 8.27 -17.09 -5.06
N ILE A 115 9.15 -16.19 -5.52
CA ILE A 115 10.35 -16.54 -6.30
C ILE A 115 11.30 -17.39 -5.44
N VAL A 116 11.63 -16.93 -4.24
CA VAL A 116 12.55 -17.66 -3.34
C VAL A 116 11.97 -19.02 -2.98
N ALA A 117 10.74 -19.05 -2.47
CA ALA A 117 10.09 -20.29 -2.06
C ALA A 117 9.99 -21.27 -3.25
N GLY A 118 9.57 -20.79 -4.42
CA GLY A 118 9.43 -21.60 -5.63
C GLY A 118 10.74 -22.25 -6.07
N VAL A 119 11.84 -21.49 -6.08
CA VAL A 119 13.16 -21.99 -6.52
C VAL A 119 13.69 -23.05 -5.56
N PHE A 120 13.74 -22.76 -4.26
CA PHE A 120 14.34 -23.68 -3.29
C PHE A 120 13.48 -24.93 -3.04
N ILE A 121 12.14 -24.78 -3.03
CA ILE A 121 11.24 -25.94 -2.96
C ILE A 121 11.36 -26.76 -4.25
N GLY A 122 11.43 -26.11 -5.41
CA GLY A 122 11.60 -26.77 -6.71
C GLY A 122 12.87 -27.61 -6.77
N ILE A 123 14.02 -27.04 -6.39
CA ILE A 123 15.30 -27.75 -6.32
C ILE A 123 15.20 -28.94 -5.35
N TYR A 124 14.62 -28.74 -4.17
CA TYR A 124 14.45 -29.82 -3.18
C TYR A 124 13.64 -30.99 -3.72
N LEU A 125 12.50 -30.70 -4.38
CA LEU A 125 11.61 -31.71 -4.94
C LEU A 125 12.24 -32.43 -6.13
N LEU A 126 12.93 -31.71 -7.02
CA LEU A 126 13.65 -32.30 -8.15
C LEU A 126 14.76 -33.24 -7.68
N ASN A 127 15.53 -32.83 -6.66
CA ASN A 127 16.57 -33.65 -6.07
C ASN A 127 16.01 -34.93 -5.49
N LYS A 128 14.96 -34.82 -4.67
CA LYS A 128 14.37 -35.95 -3.97
C LYS A 128 13.60 -36.90 -4.90
N GLY A 129 12.87 -36.36 -5.87
CA GLY A 129 11.96 -37.14 -6.71
C GLY A 129 12.57 -37.67 -7.99
N VAL A 130 13.64 -37.03 -8.49
CA VAL A 130 14.22 -37.37 -9.80
C VAL A 130 15.71 -37.66 -9.65
N PHE A 131 16.50 -36.69 -9.19
CA PHE A 131 17.95 -36.74 -9.37
C PHE A 131 18.66 -37.75 -8.46
N ILE A 132 18.28 -37.87 -7.18
CA ILE A 132 18.88 -38.87 -6.28
C ILE A 132 18.66 -40.29 -6.80
N ASP A 133 17.43 -40.62 -7.22
CA ASP A 133 17.10 -41.93 -7.76
C ASP A 133 17.83 -42.21 -9.08
N LEU A 134 17.97 -41.18 -9.93
CA LEU A 134 18.66 -41.31 -11.21
C LEU A 134 20.16 -41.53 -11.02
N VAL A 135 20.80 -40.74 -10.16
CA VAL A 135 22.22 -40.93 -9.77
C VAL A 135 22.43 -42.33 -9.17
N ALA A 136 21.55 -42.78 -8.28
CA ALA A 136 21.64 -44.11 -7.67
C ALA A 136 21.51 -45.25 -8.70
N LYS A 137 20.68 -45.09 -9.73
CA LYS A 137 20.54 -46.06 -10.83
C LYS A 137 21.76 -46.06 -11.74
N VAL A 138 22.27 -44.88 -12.10
CA VAL A 138 23.43 -44.74 -13.01
C VAL A 138 24.71 -45.21 -12.32
N ALA A 139 24.95 -44.87 -11.06
CA ALA A 139 26.12 -45.32 -10.30
C ALA A 139 26.19 -46.85 -10.13
N LYS A 140 25.04 -47.54 -10.12
CA LYS A 140 24.99 -49.01 -10.15
C LYS A 140 25.39 -49.61 -11.50
N GLY A 141 25.13 -48.88 -12.60
CA GLY A 141 25.48 -49.30 -13.96
C GLY A 141 26.88 -48.90 -14.40
N ASN A 142 27.41 -47.78 -13.88
CA ASN A 142 28.74 -47.27 -14.23
C ASN A 142 29.49 -46.79 -12.96
N LYS A 143 30.52 -47.54 -12.54
CA LYS A 143 31.29 -47.26 -11.30
C LYS A 143 32.16 -46.00 -11.33
N LYS A 144 32.27 -45.32 -12.49
CA LYS A 144 33.09 -44.11 -12.71
C LYS A 144 32.26 -42.83 -12.88
N LEU A 145 31.03 -42.79 -12.34
CA LEU A 145 30.22 -41.58 -12.41
C LEU A 145 30.84 -40.50 -11.51
N GLU A 146 31.53 -39.54 -12.09
CA GLU A 146 31.99 -38.33 -11.41
C GLU A 146 31.01 -37.20 -11.72
N LEU A 147 30.26 -36.76 -10.71
CA LEU A 147 29.43 -35.58 -10.80
C LEU A 147 30.31 -34.33 -10.72
N SER A 148 29.93 -33.26 -11.41
CA SER A 148 30.57 -31.96 -11.23
C SER A 148 30.45 -31.54 -9.77
N PRO A 149 31.48 -30.87 -9.21
CA PRO A 149 31.47 -30.46 -7.81
C PRO A 149 30.24 -29.65 -7.40
N PHE A 150 29.69 -28.85 -8.33
CA PHE A 150 28.49 -28.07 -8.07
C PHE A 150 27.24 -28.95 -7.91
N VAL A 151 27.03 -29.90 -8.82
CA VAL A 151 25.90 -30.85 -8.77
C VAL A 151 25.99 -31.73 -7.53
N ASP A 152 27.19 -32.25 -7.24
CA ASP A 152 27.43 -33.09 -6.07
C ASP A 152 27.16 -32.33 -4.76
N ILE A 153 27.62 -31.07 -4.66
CA ILE A 153 27.31 -30.20 -3.52
C ILE A 153 25.81 -30.00 -3.38
N VAL A 154 25.07 -29.70 -4.46
CA VAL A 154 23.63 -29.42 -4.39
C VAL A 154 22.81 -30.65 -4.00
N ILE A 155 23.15 -31.84 -4.50
CA ILE A 155 22.48 -33.09 -4.15
C ILE A 155 22.82 -33.51 -2.73
N THR A 156 24.10 -33.50 -2.36
CA THR A 156 24.58 -33.89 -1.02
C THR A 156 24.06 -32.93 0.05
N ASN A 157 23.89 -31.65 -0.28
CA ASN A 157 23.37 -30.63 0.63
C ASN A 157 21.89 -30.30 0.37
N ASN A 158 21.10 -31.20 -0.21
CA ASN A 158 19.71 -30.94 -0.57
C ASN A 158 18.85 -30.39 0.59
N ILE A 159 19.04 -30.93 1.79
CA ILE A 159 18.36 -30.47 3.00
C ILE A 159 18.84 -29.05 3.39
N THR A 160 20.14 -28.79 3.30
CA THR A 160 20.72 -27.46 3.55
C THR A 160 20.17 -26.42 2.57
N MET A 161 20.00 -26.76 1.29
CA MET A 161 19.40 -25.89 0.27
C MET A 161 17.95 -25.53 0.60
N LEU A 162 17.17 -26.51 1.07
CA LEU A 162 15.82 -26.24 1.57
C LEU A 162 15.84 -25.29 2.78
N TYR A 163 16.75 -25.50 3.73
CA TYR A 163 16.89 -24.60 4.89
C TYR A 163 17.29 -23.18 4.49
N ILE A 164 18.16 -23.01 3.50
CA ILE A 164 18.50 -21.69 2.95
C ILE A 164 17.23 -21.00 2.42
N GLY A 165 16.41 -21.71 1.64
CA GLY A 165 15.13 -21.20 1.16
C GLY A 165 14.16 -20.80 2.27
N ILE A 166 14.09 -21.60 3.35
CA ILE A 166 13.29 -21.30 4.54
C ILE A 166 13.80 -20.03 5.23
N VAL A 167 15.10 -19.88 5.42
CA VAL A 167 15.71 -18.69 6.05
C VAL A 167 15.36 -17.42 5.26
N PHE A 168 15.55 -17.42 3.94
CA PHE A 168 15.17 -16.28 3.11
C PHE A 168 13.67 -16.00 3.16
N SER A 169 12.83 -17.03 3.18
CA SER A 169 11.38 -16.89 3.34
C SER A 169 10.99 -16.24 4.68
N ILE A 170 11.67 -16.61 5.77
CA ILE A 170 11.49 -15.99 7.09
C ILE A 170 11.90 -14.52 7.06
N ILE A 171 12.99 -14.16 6.36
CA ILE A 171 13.42 -12.75 6.21
C ILE A 171 12.31 -11.91 5.57
N PHE A 172 11.64 -12.39 4.51
CA PHE A 172 10.51 -11.66 3.91
C PHE A 172 9.34 -11.48 4.89
N LEU A 173 9.03 -12.50 5.71
CA LEU A 173 8.01 -12.38 6.75
C LEU A 173 8.42 -11.37 7.83
N LEU A 174 9.69 -11.32 8.22
CA LEU A 174 10.21 -10.34 9.16
C LEU A 174 10.12 -8.91 8.59
N ILE A 175 10.43 -8.70 7.31
CA ILE A 175 10.27 -7.39 6.65
C ILE A 175 8.80 -6.96 6.67
N PHE A 176 7.87 -7.86 6.35
CA PHE A 176 6.44 -7.60 6.44
C PHE A 176 6.00 -7.26 7.88
N ALA A 177 6.50 -8.01 8.87
CA ALA A 177 6.23 -7.73 10.28
C ALA A 177 6.76 -6.37 10.71
N VAL A 178 7.99 -6.00 10.31
CA VAL A 178 8.59 -4.68 10.54
C VAL A 178 7.74 -3.60 9.91
N TYR A 179 7.25 -3.78 8.68
CA TYR A 179 6.37 -2.83 8.02
C TYR A 179 5.10 -2.56 8.84
N VAL A 180 4.37 -3.62 9.23
CA VAL A 180 3.13 -3.48 10.00
C VAL A 180 3.40 -2.89 11.37
N GLN A 181 4.46 -3.32 12.04
CA GLN A 181 4.78 -2.90 13.41
C GLN A 181 5.24 -1.44 13.45
N THR A 182 6.10 -1.02 12.53
CA THR A 182 6.54 0.37 12.43
C THR A 182 5.38 1.29 12.08
N TYR A 183 4.48 0.90 11.17
CA TYR A 183 3.30 1.71 10.83
C TYR A 183 2.41 1.99 12.05
N LYS A 184 2.26 0.99 12.93
CA LYS A 184 1.46 1.10 14.16
C LYS A 184 2.16 1.90 15.25
N ASN A 185 3.46 1.70 15.44
CA ASN A 185 4.16 2.16 16.64
C ASN A 185 5.06 3.38 16.44
N ASN A 186 5.60 3.58 15.24
CA ASN A 186 6.51 4.69 14.95
C ASN A 186 6.42 5.09 13.48
N ILE A 187 5.54 6.07 13.20
CA ILE A 187 5.29 6.52 11.82
C ILE A 187 6.51 7.18 11.19
N SER A 188 7.34 7.87 11.98
CA SER A 188 8.56 8.51 11.48
C SER A 188 9.56 7.46 11.00
N LEU A 189 9.82 6.41 11.80
CA LEU A 189 10.65 5.29 11.38
C LEU A 189 10.05 4.54 10.19
N HIS A 190 8.72 4.36 10.17
CA HIS A 190 8.04 3.73 9.05
C HIS A 190 8.27 4.50 7.76
N TYR A 191 8.05 5.82 7.77
CA TYR A 191 8.28 6.67 6.61
C TYR A 191 9.76 6.78 6.22
N LYS A 192 10.68 6.69 7.18
CA LYS A 192 12.11 6.61 6.91
C LYS A 192 12.48 5.36 6.11
N LEU A 193 11.93 4.20 6.49
CA LEU A 193 12.20 2.90 5.86
C LEU A 193 11.40 2.69 4.57
N PHE A 194 10.17 3.18 4.52
CA PHE A 194 9.20 2.97 3.44
C PHE A 194 8.88 4.31 2.76
N ARG A 195 9.91 4.91 2.14
CA ARG A 195 9.83 6.27 1.55
C ARG A 195 8.72 6.44 0.53
N TYR A 196 8.47 5.43 -0.32
CA TYR A 196 7.36 5.50 -1.28
C TYR A 196 6.01 5.65 -0.57
N LYS A 197 5.80 4.98 0.57
CA LYS A 197 4.59 5.12 1.37
C LYS A 197 4.45 6.54 1.93
N ALA A 198 5.54 7.11 2.45
CA ALA A 198 5.58 8.48 2.96
C ALA A 198 5.20 9.49 1.88
N ILE A 199 5.76 9.37 0.67
CA ILE A 199 5.49 10.25 -0.46
C ILE A 199 3.99 10.26 -0.78
N ILE A 200 3.39 9.08 -0.96
CA ILE A 200 1.96 8.98 -1.30
C ILE A 200 1.07 9.53 -0.18
N GLU A 201 1.34 9.18 1.07
CA GLU A 201 0.52 9.65 2.21
C GLU A 201 0.71 11.15 2.49
N ASN A 202 1.88 11.73 2.22
CA ASN A 202 2.11 13.18 2.35
C ASN A 202 1.50 13.99 1.21
N THR A 203 1.59 13.52 -0.04
CA THR A 203 0.85 14.15 -1.16
C THR A 203 -0.64 14.20 -0.84
N TYR A 204 -1.17 13.12 -0.28
CA TYR A 204 -2.55 13.06 0.20
C TYR A 204 -2.81 14.09 1.30
N LEU A 205 -1.97 14.13 2.33
CA LEU A 205 -2.17 15.00 3.49
C LEU A 205 -2.18 16.47 3.07
N ILE A 206 -1.18 16.89 2.28
CA ILE A 206 -1.02 18.26 1.79
C ILE A 206 -2.17 18.64 0.85
N SER A 207 -2.53 17.78 -0.10
CA SER A 207 -3.67 18.01 -0.99
C SER A 207 -4.96 18.17 -0.19
N THR A 208 -5.17 17.35 0.83
CA THR A 208 -6.37 17.46 1.66
C THR A 208 -6.42 18.79 2.42
N ILE A 209 -5.29 19.21 3.01
CA ILE A 209 -5.24 20.49 3.72
C ILE A 209 -5.46 21.66 2.76
N SER A 210 -4.75 21.67 1.63
CA SER A 210 -4.90 22.66 0.53
C SER A 210 -6.37 22.85 0.13
N GLU A 211 -7.09 21.74 -0.04
CA GLU A 211 -8.49 21.76 -0.44
C GLU A 211 -9.40 22.33 0.65
N LEU A 212 -9.23 21.90 1.91
CA LEU A 212 -10.02 22.44 3.02
C LEU A 212 -9.79 23.96 3.16
N LEU A 213 -8.54 24.41 3.00
CA LEU A 213 -8.21 25.84 2.98
C LEU A 213 -8.90 26.57 1.83
N THR A 214 -8.90 25.98 0.62
CA THR A 214 -9.56 26.56 -0.56
C THR A 214 -11.08 26.67 -0.40
N THR A 215 -11.70 25.78 0.38
CA THR A 215 -13.13 25.89 0.74
C THR A 215 -13.44 26.94 1.82
N GLY A 216 -12.43 27.66 2.30
CA GLY A 216 -12.57 28.71 3.33
C GLY A 216 -12.49 28.20 4.77
N ILE A 217 -12.13 26.93 5.00
CA ILE A 217 -11.86 26.40 6.34
C ILE A 217 -10.46 26.84 6.75
N ASN A 218 -10.32 27.45 7.93
CA ASN A 218 -8.98 27.81 8.42
C ASN A 218 -8.12 26.58 8.76
N LEU A 219 -6.80 26.75 8.74
CA LEU A 219 -5.82 25.68 8.93
C LEU A 219 -6.01 24.90 10.24
N ASN A 220 -6.25 25.59 11.35
CA ASN A 220 -6.45 24.95 12.65
C ASN A 220 -7.66 24.01 12.67
N LYS A 221 -8.77 24.41 12.04
CA LYS A 221 -9.96 23.57 11.92
C LYS A 221 -9.71 22.40 10.97
N SER A 222 -8.99 22.62 9.87
CA SER A 222 -8.59 21.55 8.95
C SER A 222 -7.73 20.47 9.64
N LEU A 223 -6.72 20.88 10.40
CA LEU A 223 -5.86 19.97 11.18
C LEU A 223 -6.67 19.23 12.26
N ASN A 224 -7.60 19.90 12.93
CA ASN A 224 -8.51 19.25 13.90
C ASN A 224 -9.36 18.14 13.29
N LEU A 225 -9.86 18.34 12.07
CA LEU A 225 -10.62 17.30 11.38
C LEU A 225 -9.73 16.09 11.11
N LEU A 226 -8.52 16.32 10.59
CA LEU A 226 -7.53 15.28 10.28
C LEU A 226 -7.10 14.49 11.52
N ILE A 227 -6.82 15.15 12.65
CA ILE A 227 -6.45 14.50 13.91
C ILE A 227 -7.51 13.50 14.36
N ASN A 228 -8.79 13.81 14.17
CA ASN A 228 -9.86 12.94 14.67
C ASN A 228 -10.15 11.73 13.78
N SER A 229 -9.41 11.58 12.68
CA SER A 229 -9.95 10.80 11.57
C SER A 229 -8.92 10.11 10.69
N ILE A 230 -7.67 10.55 10.73
CA ILE A 230 -6.55 9.84 10.12
C ILE A 230 -6.15 8.66 11.00
N GLU A 231 -5.90 7.53 10.35
CA GLU A 231 -5.11 6.43 10.91
C GLU A 231 -3.77 6.38 10.19
N PRO A 232 -2.65 6.14 10.89
CA PRO A 232 -2.50 5.56 12.24
C PRO A 232 -2.40 6.57 13.40
N LYS A 233 -2.48 6.10 14.66
CA LYS A 233 -2.51 6.96 15.86
C LYS A 233 -1.33 7.94 15.94
N ASN A 234 -0.13 7.50 15.59
CA ASN A 234 1.06 8.36 15.69
C ASN A 234 1.08 9.47 14.62
N LEU A 235 0.47 9.24 13.45
CA LEU A 235 0.28 10.31 12.47
C LEU A 235 -0.66 11.39 13.02
N ARG A 236 -1.70 11.00 13.76
CA ARG A 236 -2.56 11.97 14.46
C ARG A 236 -1.79 12.81 15.47
N ASN A 237 -0.86 12.21 16.21
CA ASN A 237 -0.02 12.92 17.16
C ASN A 237 0.84 13.96 16.43
N ASN A 238 1.55 13.58 15.38
CA ASN A 238 2.37 14.53 14.61
C ASN A 238 1.52 15.69 14.03
N ILE A 239 0.32 15.40 13.51
CA ILE A 239 -0.59 16.46 13.03
C ILE A 239 -1.06 17.36 14.18
N ALA A 240 -1.27 16.81 15.38
CA ALA A 240 -1.59 17.60 16.57
C ALA A 240 -0.43 18.51 17.00
N GLU A 241 0.80 18.01 16.95
CA GLU A 241 2.02 18.80 17.22
C GLU A 241 2.21 19.92 16.18
N ILE A 242 1.96 19.64 14.89
CA ILE A 242 1.94 20.65 13.81
C ILE A 242 0.90 21.74 14.12
N ARG A 243 -0.32 21.35 14.50
CA ARG A 243 -1.39 22.31 14.87
C ARG A 243 -0.98 23.17 16.06
N GLU A 244 -0.35 22.57 17.07
CA GLU A 244 0.12 23.29 18.24
C GLU A 244 1.21 24.30 17.86
N ALA A 245 2.17 23.90 17.02
CA ALA A 245 3.23 24.77 16.51
C ALA A 245 2.65 26.01 15.80
N ILE A 246 1.65 25.81 14.93
CA ILE A 246 0.93 26.90 14.26
C ILE A 246 0.21 27.79 15.27
N THR A 247 -0.46 27.21 16.26
CA THR A 247 -1.21 27.97 17.28
C THR A 247 -0.29 28.81 18.15
N LYS A 248 0.90 28.29 18.47
CA LYS A 248 1.91 28.97 19.28
C LYS A 248 2.85 29.87 18.48
N ASN A 249 2.73 29.88 17.15
CA ASN A 249 3.65 30.57 16.23
C ASN A 249 5.11 30.11 16.43
N ASP A 250 5.31 28.81 16.64
CA ASP A 250 6.59 28.15 16.87
C ASP A 250 7.10 27.51 15.57
N LEU A 251 7.99 28.21 14.87
CA LEU A 251 8.51 27.78 13.57
C LEU A 251 9.41 26.56 13.65
N GLU A 252 10.28 26.49 14.67
CA GLU A 252 11.23 25.39 14.84
C GLU A 252 10.51 24.07 15.10
N LYS A 253 9.46 24.11 15.94
CA LYS A 253 8.60 22.96 16.18
C LYS A 253 7.84 22.58 14.90
N PHE A 254 7.35 23.54 14.13
CA PHE A 254 6.65 23.28 12.87
C PHE A 254 7.55 22.55 11.88
N GLU A 255 8.76 23.06 11.62
CA GLU A 255 9.75 22.44 10.74
C GLU A 255 10.13 21.02 11.20
N THR A 256 10.37 20.85 12.51
CA THR A 256 10.72 19.55 13.09
C THR A 256 9.63 18.51 12.85
N GLU A 257 8.36 18.87 13.02
CA GLU A 257 7.25 17.93 12.83
C GLU A 257 6.97 17.61 11.36
N LEU A 258 7.15 18.58 10.44
CA LEU A 258 7.11 18.31 9.00
C LEU A 258 8.23 17.34 8.59
N GLY A 259 9.43 17.50 9.16
CA GLY A 259 10.54 16.58 8.98
C GLY A 259 10.25 15.16 9.49
N ARG A 260 9.56 15.02 10.63
CA ARG A 260 9.18 13.72 11.21
C ARG A 260 8.22 12.93 10.34
N ILE A 261 7.35 13.61 9.59
CA ILE A 261 6.47 12.96 8.61
C ILE A 261 7.11 12.82 7.23
N HIS A 262 8.38 13.21 7.06
CA HIS A 262 9.14 13.02 5.82
C HIS A 262 8.47 13.66 4.58
N ILE A 263 7.95 14.88 4.72
CA ILE A 263 7.58 15.71 3.55
C ILE A 263 8.86 15.96 2.72
N ASP A 264 8.73 16.02 1.40
CA ASP A 264 9.86 16.32 0.51
C ASP A 264 10.39 17.74 0.76
N GLU A 265 11.68 17.94 0.51
CA GLU A 265 12.39 19.16 0.89
C GLU A 265 11.78 20.43 0.26
N ILE A 266 11.34 20.36 -1.00
CA ILE A 266 10.75 21.50 -1.72
C ILE A 266 9.40 21.85 -1.10
N SER A 267 8.54 20.86 -0.89
CA SER A 267 7.24 21.09 -0.26
C SER A 267 7.39 21.55 1.20
N ASN A 268 8.38 21.04 1.93
CA ASN A 268 8.68 21.48 3.29
C ASN A 268 9.08 22.96 3.30
N PHE A 269 9.99 23.37 2.39
CA PHE A 269 10.39 24.76 2.23
C PHE A 269 9.19 25.68 1.94
N ILE A 270 8.32 25.29 0.99
CA ILE A 270 7.12 26.06 0.64
C ILE A 270 6.21 26.25 1.87
N LEU A 271 5.98 25.18 2.64
CA LEU A 271 5.13 25.24 3.83
C LEU A 271 5.74 26.11 4.94
N ILE A 272 7.06 26.05 5.13
CA ILE A 272 7.81 26.91 6.05
C ILE A 272 7.69 28.38 5.65
N SER A 273 7.93 28.73 4.39
CA SER A 273 7.74 30.10 3.90
C SER A 273 6.30 30.59 4.06
N GLY A 274 5.32 29.70 3.87
CA GLY A 274 3.90 29.98 4.13
C GLY A 274 3.57 30.24 5.60
N PHE A 275 4.29 29.58 6.51
CA PHE A 275 4.17 29.82 7.95
C PHE A 275 4.68 31.23 8.31
N GLU A 276 5.88 31.60 7.84
CA GLU A 276 6.50 32.89 8.12
C GLU A 276 5.66 34.06 7.58
N SER A 277 5.14 33.92 6.37
CA SER A 277 4.31 34.93 5.70
C SER A 277 2.83 34.88 6.07
N LYS A 278 2.41 33.87 6.86
CA LYS A 278 1.01 33.58 7.21
C LYS A 278 0.09 33.33 6.00
N SER A 279 0.65 32.96 4.85
CA SER A 279 -0.09 32.64 3.61
C SER A 279 -0.33 31.13 3.47
N PHE A 280 -0.96 30.52 4.49
CA PHE A 280 -1.17 29.07 4.52
C PHE A 280 -1.94 28.52 3.32
N GLN A 281 -2.93 29.26 2.81
CA GLN A 281 -3.71 28.78 1.68
C GLN A 281 -2.87 28.65 0.40
N GLU A 282 -2.02 29.65 0.11
CA GLU A 282 -1.17 29.65 -1.09
C GLU A 282 -0.04 28.62 -0.94
N SER A 283 0.63 28.60 0.20
CA SER A 283 1.72 27.63 0.46
C SER A 283 1.26 26.18 0.40
N PHE A 284 0.09 25.82 0.96
CA PHE A 284 -0.40 24.44 0.84
C PHE A 284 -0.80 24.09 -0.59
N LYS A 285 -1.32 25.04 -1.37
CA LYS A 285 -1.62 24.85 -2.79
C LYS A 285 -0.36 24.62 -3.62
N ASP A 286 0.69 25.39 -3.36
CA ASP A 286 1.97 25.26 -4.08
C ASP A 286 2.71 23.98 -3.65
N ALA A 287 2.67 23.63 -2.36
CA ALA A 287 3.18 22.37 -1.85
C ALA A 287 2.42 21.16 -2.44
N GLU A 288 1.12 21.26 -2.66
CA GLU A 288 0.35 20.23 -3.35
C GLU A 288 0.84 20.00 -4.78
N ILE A 289 1.16 21.07 -5.51
CA ILE A 289 1.72 20.96 -6.86
C ILE A 289 3.10 20.29 -6.82
N SER A 290 3.97 20.76 -5.91
CA SER A 290 5.31 20.21 -5.70
C SER A 290 5.27 18.71 -5.38
N THR A 291 4.50 18.31 -4.38
CA THR A 291 4.37 16.90 -3.98
C THR A 291 3.86 16.00 -5.10
N LYS A 292 2.95 16.47 -5.96
CA LYS A 292 2.46 15.70 -7.12
C LYS A 292 3.55 15.47 -8.16
N VAL A 293 4.37 16.49 -8.43
CA VAL A 293 5.52 16.37 -9.35
C VAL A 293 6.55 15.41 -8.76
N TYR A 294 6.88 15.57 -7.48
CA TYR A 294 7.82 14.71 -6.78
C TYR A 294 7.36 13.25 -6.77
N ASN A 295 6.09 13.00 -6.47
CA ASN A 295 5.50 11.66 -6.52
C ASN A 295 5.63 11.03 -7.91
N LYS A 296 5.36 11.79 -8.98
CA LYS A 296 5.49 11.28 -10.35
C LYS A 296 6.94 10.91 -10.68
N GLN A 297 7.91 11.78 -10.35
CA GLN A 297 9.32 11.56 -10.72
C GLN A 297 10.00 10.50 -9.83
N VAL A 298 9.84 10.63 -8.52
CA VAL A 298 10.54 9.81 -7.54
C VAL A 298 9.79 8.52 -7.23
N GLY A 299 8.44 8.56 -7.25
CA GLY A 299 7.63 7.36 -7.08
C GLY A 299 7.85 6.34 -8.20
N GLU A 300 7.97 6.81 -9.45
CA GLU A 300 8.34 5.95 -10.59
C GLU A 300 9.78 5.40 -10.45
N HIS A 301 10.71 6.20 -9.95
CA HIS A 301 12.08 5.73 -9.68
C HIS A 301 12.12 4.60 -8.64
N TYR A 302 11.43 4.76 -7.50
CA TYR A 302 11.34 3.69 -6.50
C TYR A 302 10.73 2.43 -7.11
N LYS A 303 9.63 2.55 -7.85
CA LYS A 303 9.01 1.42 -8.54
C LYS A 303 9.99 0.71 -9.48
N GLY A 304 10.75 1.46 -10.28
CA GLY A 304 11.77 0.91 -11.18
C GLY A 304 12.92 0.21 -10.44
N LEU A 305 13.44 0.80 -9.36
CA LEU A 305 14.46 0.18 -8.51
C LEU A 305 13.98 -1.16 -7.94
N PHE A 306 12.71 -1.22 -7.51
CA PHE A 306 12.13 -2.45 -6.97
C PHE A 306 11.89 -3.52 -8.03
N ASP A 307 11.38 -3.16 -9.20
CA ASP A 307 11.24 -4.10 -10.32
C ASP A 307 12.63 -4.66 -10.72
N PHE A 308 13.68 -3.83 -10.68
CA PHE A 308 15.06 -4.27 -10.88
C PHE A 308 15.52 -5.26 -9.80
N ILE A 309 15.28 -4.98 -8.51
CA ILE A 309 15.67 -5.90 -7.42
C ILE A 309 14.96 -7.25 -7.55
N VAL A 310 13.65 -7.25 -7.84
CA VAL A 310 12.88 -8.49 -8.03
C VAL A 310 13.38 -9.24 -9.27
N PHE A 311 13.67 -8.53 -10.36
CA PHE A 311 14.24 -9.12 -11.57
C PHE A 311 15.63 -9.70 -11.32
N ALA A 312 16.51 -8.98 -10.62
CA ALA A 312 17.86 -9.42 -10.30
C ALA A 312 17.83 -10.67 -9.40
N LEU A 313 16.99 -10.68 -8.36
CA LEU A 313 16.78 -11.85 -7.52
C LEU A 313 16.23 -13.02 -8.35
N GLY A 314 15.20 -12.78 -9.16
CA GLY A 314 14.65 -13.78 -10.08
C GLY A 314 15.69 -14.35 -11.03
N GLY A 315 16.54 -13.50 -11.60
CA GLY A 315 17.65 -13.88 -12.47
C GLY A 315 18.69 -14.74 -11.75
N ILE A 316 19.16 -14.32 -10.57
CA ILE A 316 20.11 -15.09 -9.75
C ILE A 316 19.54 -16.48 -9.44
N PHE A 317 18.29 -16.55 -8.99
CA PHE A 317 17.66 -17.81 -8.61
C PHE A 317 17.33 -18.70 -9.82
N LEU A 318 16.96 -18.11 -10.96
CA LEU A 318 16.73 -18.85 -12.20
C LEU A 318 18.04 -19.36 -12.80
N SER A 319 19.11 -18.56 -12.81
CA SER A 319 20.44 -18.98 -13.22
C SER A 319 20.96 -20.11 -12.34
N PHE A 320 20.67 -20.06 -11.04
CA PHE A 320 20.97 -21.16 -10.13
C PHE A 320 20.24 -22.45 -10.53
N ALA A 321 18.94 -22.37 -10.84
CA ALA A 321 18.14 -23.52 -11.27
C ALA A 321 18.55 -24.07 -12.64
N ILE A 322 18.78 -23.20 -13.64
CA ILE A 322 19.19 -23.61 -14.99
C ILE A 322 20.61 -24.17 -14.97
N GLY A 323 21.55 -23.50 -14.30
CA GLY A 323 22.91 -23.99 -14.13
C GLY A 323 22.94 -25.35 -13.47
N TYR A 324 22.09 -25.56 -12.47
CA TYR A 324 21.92 -26.87 -11.84
C TYR A 324 21.42 -27.94 -12.81
N ILE A 325 20.36 -27.67 -13.59
CA ILE A 325 19.80 -28.64 -14.55
C ILE A 325 20.80 -28.97 -15.67
N VAL A 326 21.43 -27.95 -16.27
CA VAL A 326 22.36 -28.12 -17.40
C VAL A 326 23.62 -28.86 -16.97
N MET A 327 24.22 -28.51 -15.82
CA MET A 327 25.39 -29.25 -15.33
C MET A 327 25.03 -30.70 -15.02
N PHE A 328 23.86 -30.95 -14.43
CA PHE A 328 23.39 -32.30 -14.15
C PHE A 328 23.21 -33.14 -15.44
N GLU A 329 22.64 -32.55 -16.49
CA GLU A 329 22.46 -33.22 -17.79
C GLU A 329 23.79 -33.49 -18.50
N VAL A 330 24.71 -32.53 -18.47
CA VAL A 330 26.06 -32.69 -19.04
C VAL A 330 26.82 -33.81 -18.34
N ASP A 331 26.82 -33.87 -17.01
CA ASP A 331 27.51 -34.91 -16.23
C ASP A 331 26.96 -36.30 -16.51
N LEU A 332 25.62 -36.44 -16.64
CA LEU A 332 25.00 -37.71 -17.01
C LEU A 332 25.37 -38.16 -18.42
N SER A 333 25.46 -37.23 -19.38
CA SER A 333 25.81 -37.56 -20.76
C SER A 333 27.29 -37.94 -20.94
N LEU A 334 28.20 -37.32 -20.16
CA LEU A 334 29.63 -37.62 -20.17
C LEU A 334 29.98 -38.91 -19.41
N GLY A 335 29.17 -39.30 -18.42
CA GLY A 335 29.32 -40.57 -17.68
C GLY A 335 28.66 -41.80 -18.33
N ALA A 336 28.01 -41.64 -19.50
CA ALA A 336 27.28 -42.70 -20.20
C ALA A 336 28.05 -43.38 -21.36
N TRP A 337 29.35 -43.11 -21.52
CA TRP A 337 30.22 -43.72 -22.53
C TRP A 337 31.22 -44.71 -21.94
#